data_AF-A0A970KXQ0-F1
#
_entry.id   AF-A0A970KXQ0-F1
#
_cell.length_a   1.000
_cell.length_b   1.000
_cell.length_c   1.000
_cell.angle_alpha   90.00
_cell.angle_beta   90.00
_cell.angle_gamma   90.00
#
_symmetry.space_group_name_H-M   'P 1'
#
loop_
_entity.id
_entity.type
_entity.pdbx_description
1 polymer ?
#
loop_
_entity_poly.entity_id
_entity_poly.type
_entity_poly.pdbx_seq_one_letter_code
_entity_poly.pdbx_strand_id
1 'polypeptide(L)'
;MWIRFVIYGLLGWAVEITWTGLGALWRGDPRLPGRTYLWMFIVYGSAALVLEPVHNLIGPWPWPYRGLVWTFSIFFIEYAAGWLLRELTGVCPWDYTSVRFSIRGLIRLDYAPAWFVLGLFFERLHRILVILTPSLMQLLRPQ
;
A
#
# COMPACT_ATOMS: atom_id res chain seq x y z
N MET A 1 6.46 10.88 -13.50
CA MET A 1 5.51 9.84 -13.03
C MET A 1 6.20 8.52 -12.73
N TRP A 2 7.07 8.00 -13.59
CA TRP A 2 7.78 6.73 -13.35
C TRP A 2 8.63 6.72 -12.06
N ILE A 3 9.32 7.82 -11.73
CA ILE A 3 10.11 7.92 -10.48
C ILE A 3 9.19 7.72 -9.26
N ARG A 4 8.01 8.35 -9.27
CA ARG A 4 7.04 8.21 -8.18
C ARG A 4 6.51 6.78 -8.08
N PHE A 5 6.21 6.14 -9.21
CA PHE A 5 5.85 4.71 -9.24
C PHE A 5 6.90 3.84 -8.54
N VAL A 6 8.18 4.02 -8.88
CA VAL A 6 9.28 3.27 -8.26
C VAL A 6 9.37 3.55 -6.76
N ILE A 7 9.30 4.83 -6.35
CA ILE A 7 9.35 5.22 -4.94
C ILE A 7 8.19 4.60 -4.15
N TYR A 8 6.96 4.68 -4.67
CA TYR A 8 5.79 4.09 -4.01
C TYR A 8 5.91 2.56 -3.93
N GLY A 9 6.36 1.91 -5.00
CA GLY A 9 6.59 0.47 -5.02
C GLY A 9 7.60 0.03 -3.95
N LEU A 10 8.76 0.70 -3.89
CA LEU A 10 9.80 0.41 -2.90
C LEU A 10 9.32 0.69 -1.47
N LEU A 11 8.60 1.79 -1.26
CA LEU A 11 8.11 2.11 0.07
C LEU A 11 7.03 1.15 0.53
N GLY A 12 6.11 0.76 -0.35
CA GLY A 12 5.10 -0.25 -0.03
C GLY A 12 5.73 -1.57 0.38
N TRP A 13 6.76 -2.03 -0.34
CA TRP A 13 7.56 -3.18 0.07
C TRP A 13 8.22 -2.99 1.44
N ALA A 14 8.85 -1.84 1.69
CA ALA A 14 9.51 -1.58 2.97
C ALA A 14 8.51 -1.63 4.14
N VAL A 15 7.32 -1.06 3.95
CA VAL A 15 6.22 -1.12 4.92
C VAL A 15 5.75 -2.56 5.13
N GLU A 16 5.52 -3.32 4.07
CA GLU A 16 5.04 -4.71 4.18
C GLU A 16 6.07 -5.64 4.83
N ILE A 17 7.34 -5.53 4.45
CA ILE A 17 8.45 -6.31 5.04
C ILE A 17 8.56 -5.98 6.53
N THR A 18 8.44 -4.71 6.90
CA THR A 18 8.47 -4.27 8.30
C THR A 18 7.24 -4.79 9.06
N TRP A 19 6.05 -4.69 8.47
CA TRP A 19 4.81 -5.18 9.08
C TRP A 19 4.83 -6.69 9.33
N THR A 20 5.26 -7.46 8.34
CA THR A 20 5.35 -8.93 8.45
C THR A 20 6.46 -9.36 9.42
N GLY A 21 7.59 -8.65 9.44
CA GLY A 21 8.67 -8.85 10.41
C GLY A 21 8.23 -8.56 11.85
N LEU A 22 7.53 -7.45 12.09
CA LEU A 22 6.93 -7.13 13.40
C LEU A 22 5.87 -8.17 13.80
N GLY A 23 5.08 -8.65 12.85
CA GLY A 23 4.16 -9.75 13.08
C GLY A 23 4.86 -11.04 13.49
N ALA A 24 6.07 -11.30 12.99
CA ALA A 24 6.89 -12.44 13.42
C ALA A 24 7.41 -12.27 14.85
N LEU A 25 7.78 -11.04 15.24
CA LEU A 25 8.13 -10.72 16.63
C LEU A 25 6.98 -11.03 17.59
N TRP A 26 5.76 -10.61 17.25
CA TRP A 26 4.58 -10.86 18.08
C TRP A 26 4.23 -12.34 18.21
N ARG A 27 4.65 -13.18 17.25
CA ARG A 27 4.54 -14.64 17.33
C ARG A 27 5.71 -15.28 18.08
N GLY A 28 6.65 -14.50 18.60
CA GLY A 28 7.79 -14.97 19.39
C GLY A 28 9.04 -15.35 18.58
N ASP A 29 9.13 -14.98 17.29
CA ASP A 29 10.35 -15.19 16.50
C ASP A 29 11.22 -13.92 16.50
N PRO A 30 12.32 -13.88 17.28
CA PRO A 30 13.17 -12.69 17.39
C PRO A 30 14.01 -12.42 16.14
N ARG A 31 14.01 -13.32 15.15
CA ARG A 31 14.73 -13.12 13.87
C ARG A 31 14.02 -12.16 12.92
N LEU A 32 12.76 -11.80 13.22
CA LEU A 32 11.96 -10.83 12.46
C LEU A 32 11.87 -11.12 10.94
N PRO A 33 11.57 -12.36 10.49
CA PRO A 33 11.48 -12.65 9.06
C PRO A 33 10.35 -11.84 8.41
N GLY A 34 10.74 -10.77 7.69
CA GLY A 34 9.85 -9.99 6.84
C GLY A 34 9.68 -10.65 5.47
N ARG A 35 8.45 -10.68 4.96
CA ARG A 35 8.10 -11.29 3.68
C ARG A 35 7.23 -10.33 2.87
N THR A 36 7.41 -10.35 1.56
CA THR A 36 6.56 -9.68 0.58
C THR A 36 6.62 -10.48 -0.73
N TYR A 37 5.75 -10.14 -1.68
CA TYR A 37 5.71 -10.75 -3.00
C TYR A 37 6.12 -9.74 -4.06
N LEU A 38 6.71 -10.21 -5.15
CA LEU A 38 7.16 -9.33 -6.22
C LEU A 38 6.01 -8.54 -6.87
N TRP A 39 4.84 -9.17 -7.00
CA TRP A 39 3.62 -8.52 -7.49
C TRP A 39 3.20 -7.30 -6.68
N MET A 40 3.51 -7.27 -5.36
CA MET A 40 3.14 -6.16 -4.50
C MET A 40 3.81 -4.85 -4.91
N PHE A 41 4.99 -4.90 -5.53
CA PHE A 41 5.64 -3.69 -6.08
C PHE A 41 4.76 -3.00 -7.12
N ILE A 42 4.22 -3.78 -8.04
CA ILE A 42 3.36 -3.29 -9.12
C ILE A 42 2.05 -2.77 -8.53
N VAL A 43 1.48 -3.50 -7.56
CA VAL A 43 0.26 -3.07 -6.84
C VAL A 43 0.50 -1.75 -6.13
N TYR A 44 1.52 -1.63 -5.27
CA TYR A 44 1.80 -0.40 -4.53
C TYR A 44 2.13 0.79 -5.43
N GLY A 45 2.99 0.56 -6.44
CA GLY A 45 3.39 1.59 -7.40
C GLY A 45 2.19 2.13 -8.19
N SER A 46 1.32 1.24 -8.67
CA SER A 46 0.13 1.63 -9.46
C SER A 46 -0.97 2.22 -8.60
N ALA A 47 -1.25 1.63 -7.43
CA ALA A 47 -2.22 2.10 -6.46
C ALA A 47 -1.97 3.56 -6.09
N ALA A 48 -0.74 3.88 -5.71
CA ALA A 48 -0.40 5.23 -5.29
C ALA A 48 -0.55 6.26 -6.42
N LEU A 49 -0.29 5.89 -7.68
CA LEU A 49 -0.55 6.75 -8.83
C LEU A 49 -2.06 6.98 -9.07
N VAL A 50 -2.86 5.93 -8.97
CA VAL A 50 -4.33 6.01 -9.11
C VAL A 50 -4.98 6.82 -7.99
N LEU A 51 -4.33 6.87 -6.82
CA LEU A 51 -4.81 7.60 -5.66
C LEU A 51 -4.37 9.08 -5.61
N GLU A 52 -3.44 9.54 -6.46
CA GLU A 52 -3.04 10.96 -6.51
C GLU A 52 -4.24 11.90 -6.79
N PRO A 53 -5.15 11.61 -7.75
CA PRO A 53 -6.36 12.40 -7.97
C PRO A 53 -7.32 12.37 -6.77
N VAL A 54 -7.49 11.21 -6.13
CA VAL A 54 -8.35 11.05 -4.95
C VAL A 54 -7.85 11.95 -3.82
N HIS A 55 -6.54 12.00 -3.60
CA HIS A 55 -5.93 12.88 -2.60
C HIS A 55 -6.29 14.35 -2.82
N ASN A 56 -6.23 14.82 -4.08
CA ASN A 56 -6.55 16.21 -4.41
C ASN A 56 -8.04 16.53 -4.18
N LEU A 57 -8.93 15.56 -4.46
CA LEU A 57 -10.39 15.72 -4.29
C LEU A 57 -10.80 15.80 -2.80
N ILE A 58 -10.21 14.94 -1.96
CA ILE A 58 -10.59 14.85 -0.54
C ILE A 58 -9.77 15.76 0.37
N GLY A 59 -8.76 16.47 -0.16
CA GLY A 59 -7.87 17.35 0.60
C GLY A 59 -8.57 18.32 1.56
N PRO A 60 -9.67 18.99 1.15
CA PRO A 60 -10.40 19.92 2.02
C PRO A 60 -11.19 19.27 3.16
N TRP A 61 -11.41 17.95 3.12
CA TRP A 61 -12.27 17.27 4.08
C TRP A 61 -11.58 17.12 5.45
N PRO A 62 -12.32 17.03 6.57
CA PRO A 62 -11.72 16.72 7.87
C PRO A 62 -10.97 15.38 7.86
N TRP A 63 -9.88 15.30 8.62
CA TRP A 63 -8.97 14.13 8.60
C TRP A 63 -9.65 12.77 8.85
N PRO A 64 -10.71 12.63 9.69
CA PRO A 64 -11.36 11.34 9.88
C PRO A 64 -11.99 10.79 8.60
N TYR A 65 -12.66 11.66 7.83
CA TYR A 65 -13.29 11.26 6.58
C TYR A 65 -12.25 10.89 5.52
N ARG A 66 -11.11 11.59 5.48
CA ARG A 66 -10.02 11.22 4.57
C ARG A 66 -9.44 9.86 4.91
N GLY A 67 -9.22 9.58 6.19
CA GLY A 67 -8.76 8.27 6.64
C GLY A 67 -9.72 7.15 6.26
N LEU A 68 -11.04 7.37 6.37
CA LEU A 68 -12.05 6.40 5.90
C LEU A 68 -11.97 6.16 4.40
N VAL A 69 -11.88 7.23 3.58
CA VAL A 69 -11.70 7.11 2.14
C VAL A 69 -10.45 6.28 1.83
N TRP A 70 -9.33 6.54 2.50
CA TRP A 70 -8.11 5.77 2.33
C TRP A 70 -8.28 4.29 2.68
N THR A 71 -8.90 3.98 3.82
CA THR A 71 -9.19 2.59 4.20
C THR A 71 -10.00 1.87 3.13
N PHE A 72 -11.08 2.48 2.62
CA PHE A 72 -11.90 1.88 1.57
C PHE A 72 -11.14 1.71 0.25
N SER A 73 -10.37 2.72 -0.16
CA SER A 73 -9.56 2.66 -1.37
C SER A 73 -8.49 1.56 -1.30
N ILE A 74 -7.80 1.43 -0.16
CA ILE A 74 -6.79 0.38 0.05
C ILE A 74 -7.43 -1.00 -0.02
N PHE A 75 -8.55 -1.23 0.68
CA PHE A 75 -9.27 -2.50 0.59
C PHE A 75 -9.75 -2.82 -0.82
N PHE A 76 -10.27 -1.82 -1.54
CA PHE A 76 -10.73 -2.01 -2.91
C PHE A 76 -9.57 -2.45 -3.82
N ILE A 77 -8.43 -1.77 -3.73
CA ILE A 77 -7.25 -2.09 -4.53
C ILE A 77 -6.68 -3.46 -4.15
N GLU A 78 -6.53 -3.75 -2.86
CA GLU A 78 -6.06 -5.05 -2.37
C GLU A 78 -6.96 -6.19 -2.86
N TYR A 79 -8.28 -6.02 -2.73
CA TYR A 79 -9.24 -7.00 -3.22
C TYR A 79 -9.17 -7.18 -4.73
N ALA A 80 -9.17 -6.07 -5.50
CA ALA A 80 -9.13 -6.10 -6.96
C ALA A 80 -7.83 -6.73 -7.48
N ALA A 81 -6.69 -6.36 -6.90
CA ALA A 81 -5.39 -6.93 -7.24
C ALA A 81 -5.34 -8.42 -6.90
N GLY A 82 -5.78 -8.80 -5.71
CA GLY A 82 -5.79 -10.19 -5.27
C GLY A 82 -6.72 -11.06 -6.11
N TRP A 83 -7.90 -10.55 -6.47
CA TRP A 83 -8.83 -11.21 -7.38
C TRP A 83 -8.24 -11.37 -8.78
N LEU A 84 -7.68 -10.29 -9.35
CA LEU A 84 -7.08 -10.33 -10.68
C LEU A 84 -5.90 -11.30 -10.75
N LEU A 85 -5.01 -11.29 -9.75
CA LEU A 85 -3.90 -12.24 -9.66
C LEU A 85 -4.42 -13.68 -9.57
N ARG A 86 -5.43 -13.92 -8.74
CA ARG A 86 -6.05 -15.26 -8.63
C ARG A 86 -6.60 -15.73 -9.98
N GLU A 87 -7.24 -14.85 -10.73
CA GLU A 87 -7.79 -15.19 -12.05
C GLU A 87 -6.69 -15.44 -13.10
N LEU A 88 -5.63 -14.63 -13.10
CA LEU A 88 -4.57 -14.72 -14.11
C LEU A 88 -3.55 -15.82 -13.85
N THR A 89 -3.19 -16.07 -12.59
CA THR A 89 -2.13 -17.03 -12.21
C THR A 89 -2.65 -18.26 -11.48
N GLY A 90 -3.97 -18.35 -11.25
CA GLY A 90 -4.62 -19.42 -10.48
C GLY A 90 -4.41 -19.33 -8.97
N VAL A 91 -3.61 -18.38 -8.49
CA VAL A 91 -3.24 -18.22 -7.08
C VAL A 91 -3.15 -16.76 -6.69
N CYS A 92 -3.64 -16.41 -5.50
CA CYS A 92 -3.36 -15.11 -4.89
C CYS A 92 -2.12 -15.25 -4.00
N PRO A 93 -1.11 -14.36 -4.10
CA PRO A 93 0.11 -14.51 -3.32
C PRO A 93 -0.14 -14.49 -1.82
N TRP A 94 -1.11 -13.71 -1.36
CA TRP A 94 -1.60 -13.71 0.01
C TRP A 94 -2.90 -14.52 0.14
N ASP A 95 -3.02 -15.23 1.26
CA ASP A 95 -4.22 -15.99 1.60
C ASP A 95 -4.62 -15.72 3.06
N TYR A 96 -5.79 -15.12 3.22
CA TYR A 96 -6.39 -14.81 4.52
C TYR A 96 -7.58 -15.70 4.87
N THR A 97 -7.80 -16.80 4.15
CA THR A 97 -8.98 -17.68 4.34
C THR A 97 -9.12 -18.22 5.76
N SER A 98 -8.01 -18.38 6.48
CA SER A 98 -8.00 -18.84 7.88
C SER A 98 -8.42 -17.77 8.90
N VAL A 99 -8.58 -16.51 8.48
CA VAL A 99 -8.93 -15.39 9.37
C VAL A 99 -10.43 -15.12 9.33
N ARG A 100 -11.05 -14.99 10.52
CA ARG A 100 -12.50 -14.78 10.69
C ARG A 100 -13.06 -13.58 9.93
N PHE A 101 -12.32 -12.47 9.93
CA PHE A 101 -12.73 -11.22 9.29
C PHE A 101 -12.22 -11.09 7.85
N SER A 102 -11.92 -12.22 7.19
CA SER A 102 -11.50 -12.22 5.80
C SER A 102 -12.69 -12.19 4.83
N ILE A 103 -12.56 -11.47 3.72
CA ILE A 103 -13.50 -11.55 2.60
C ILE A 103 -12.85 -12.37 1.48
N ARG A 104 -13.36 -13.59 1.25
CA ARG A 104 -12.89 -14.54 0.23
C ARG A 104 -11.37 -14.85 0.28
N GLY A 105 -10.79 -14.67 1.46
CA GLY A 105 -9.34 -14.80 1.69
C GLY A 105 -8.48 -13.71 1.03
N LEU A 106 -9.09 -12.65 0.46
CA LEU A 106 -8.38 -11.62 -0.32
C LEU A 106 -8.06 -10.36 0.49
N ILE A 107 -8.95 -9.98 1.43
CA ILE A 107 -8.75 -8.84 2.32
C ILE A 107 -9.14 -9.19 3.75
N ARG A 108 -8.60 -8.43 4.71
CA ARG A 108 -8.81 -8.60 6.15
C ARG A 108 -9.42 -7.36 6.77
N LEU A 109 -10.69 -7.42 7.15
CA LEU A 109 -11.40 -6.25 7.69
C LEU A 109 -10.85 -5.79 9.05
N ASP A 110 -10.20 -6.69 9.79
CA ASP A 110 -9.52 -6.37 11.04
C ASP A 110 -8.29 -5.45 10.83
N TYR A 111 -7.79 -5.30 9.59
CA TYR A 111 -6.74 -4.34 9.26
C TYR A 111 -7.25 -2.91 9.01
N ALA A 112 -8.57 -2.66 9.09
CA ALA A 112 -9.13 -1.34 8.85
C ALA A 112 -8.45 -0.21 9.66
N PRO A 113 -8.14 -0.37 10.97
CA PRO A 113 -7.42 0.66 11.73
C PRO A 113 -5.99 0.88 11.21
N ALA A 114 -5.30 -0.19 10.82
CA ALA A 114 -3.95 -0.10 10.26
C ALA A 114 -3.97 0.65 8.92
N TRP A 115 -4.91 0.32 8.03
CA TRP A 115 -5.09 1.00 6.75
C TRP A 115 -5.51 2.45 6.88
N PHE A 116 -6.31 2.78 7.89
CA PHE A 116 -6.69 4.15 8.19
C PHE A 116 -5.44 5.00 8.52
N VAL A 117 -4.62 4.51 9.45
CA VAL A 117 -3.38 5.21 9.86
C VAL A 117 -2.39 5.28 8.70
N LEU A 118 -2.22 4.16 7.98
CA LEU A 118 -1.30 4.08 6.86
C LEU A 118 -1.72 5.01 5.72
N GLY A 119 -3.03 5.11 5.43
CA GLY A 119 -3.59 6.03 4.45
C GLY A 119 -3.24 7.50 4.74
N LEU A 120 -3.45 7.93 5.99
CA LEU A 120 -3.08 9.29 6.42
C LEU A 120 -1.56 9.53 6.39
N PHE A 121 -0.77 8.51 6.71
CA PHE A 121 0.69 8.57 6.58
C PHE A 121 1.11 8.77 5.11
N PHE A 122 0.58 7.96 4.19
CA PHE A 122 0.85 8.09 2.76
C PHE A 122 0.33 9.41 2.19
N GLU A 123 -0.78 9.95 2.68
CA GLU A 123 -1.26 11.29 2.31
C GLU A 123 -0.18 12.35 2.57
N ARG A 124 0.43 12.32 3.76
CA ARG A 124 1.50 13.26 4.13
C ARG A 124 2.77 13.03 3.31
N LEU A 125 3.14 11.77 3.10
CA LEU A 125 4.30 11.43 2.30
C LEU A 125 4.13 11.86 0.84
N HIS A 126 2.97 11.62 0.26
CA HIS A 126 2.66 12.00 -1.11
C HIS A 126 2.87 13.51 -1.32
N ARG A 127 2.42 14.35 -0.39
CA ARG A 127 2.69 15.80 -0.42
C ARG A 127 4.19 16.12 -0.48
N ILE A 128 4.99 15.45 0.34
CA ILE A 128 6.46 15.61 0.34
C ILE A 128 7.05 15.16 -1.00
N LEU A 129 6.62 14.01 -1.53
CA LEU A 129 7.13 13.48 -2.78
C LEU A 129 6.79 14.38 -3.97
N VAL A 130 5.58 14.95 -4.03
CA VAL A 130 5.20 15.89 -5.08
C VAL A 130 6.12 17.11 -5.08
N ILE A 131 6.50 17.62 -3.90
CA ILE A 131 7.43 18.75 -3.76
C ILE A 131 8.86 18.37 -4.19
N LEU A 132 9.34 17.18 -3.85
CA LEU A 132 10.72 16.74 -4.14
C LEU A 132 10.92 16.22 -5.57
N THR A 133 9.86 15.76 -6.24
CA THR A 133 9.94 15.14 -7.56
C THR A 133 10.62 16.02 -8.62
N PRO A 134 10.33 17.34 -8.73
CA PRO A 134 10.99 18.20 -9.71
C PRO A 134 12.51 18.28 -9.52
N SER A 135 12.98 18.38 -8.28
CA SER A 135 14.42 18.43 -7.95
C SER A 135 15.13 17.11 -8.28
N LEU A 136 14.49 15.99 -7.97
CA LEU A 136 15.01 14.66 -8.32
C LEU A 136 15.10 14.46 -9.85
N MET A 137 14.11 14.95 -10.59
CA MET A 137 14.12 14.87 -12.05
C MET A 137 15.23 15.72 -12.69
N GLN A 138 15.58 16.86 -12.10
CA GLN A 138 16.70 17.66 -12.57
C GLN A 138 18.04 16.95 -12.36
N LEU A 139 18.23 16.28 -11.22
CA LEU A 139 19.46 15.55 -10.91
C LEU A 139 19.67 14.33 -11.81
N LEU A 140 18.58 13.65 -12.21
CA LEU A 140 18.62 12.42 -13.00
C LEU A 140 18.61 12.66 -14.51
N ARG A 141 18.61 13.91 -14.97
CA ARG A 141 18.64 14.24 -16.39
C ARG A 141 20.06 13.98 -16.93
N PRO A 142 20.25 13.13 -17.97
CA PRO A 142 21.56 12.98 -18.58
C PRO A 142 22.03 14.34 -19.13
N GLN A 143 23.30 14.67 -18.86
CA GLN A 143 23.95 15.88 -19.39
C GLN A 143 24.20 15.75 -20.89
#